data_AF-A0A8T5SWU4-F1
#
_entry.id   AF-A0A8T5SWU4-F1
#
_cell.length_a   1.000
_cell.length_b   1.000
_cell.length_c   1.000
_cell.angle_alpha   90.00
_cell.angle_beta   90.00
_cell.angle_gamma   90.00
#
_symmetry.space_group_name_H-M   'P 1'
#
loop_
_entity.id
_entity.type
_entity.pdbx_description
1 polymer ?
#
loop_
_entity_poly.entity_id
_entity_poly.type
_entity_poly.pdbx_seq_one_letter_code
_entity_poly.pdbx_strand_id
1 'polypeptide(L)' 'MHSRKQRGFRTLITQEKLQKILARLKSQEGVRGVVVTNMEGLPLSSDLDPETTENVAAIITSLVG' A
#
# COMPACT_ATOMS: atom_id res chain seq x y z
N MET A 1 3.51 33.77 20.28
CA MET A 1 3.82 32.37 20.65
C MET A 1 3.33 31.45 19.55
N HIS A 2 4.26 30.73 18.92
CA HIS A 2 3.97 29.75 17.87
C HIS A 2 3.39 28.46 18.47
N SER A 3 2.28 27.96 17.93
CA SER A 3 2.04 26.51 17.89
C SER A 3 1.14 26.15 16.72
N ARG A 4 1.78 25.78 15.60
CA ARG A 4 1.13 25.12 14.46
C ARG A 4 0.74 23.71 14.90
N LYS A 5 -0.53 23.50 15.24
CA LYS A 5 -1.08 22.16 15.44
C LYS A 5 -1.30 21.53 14.06
N GLN A 6 -0.29 20.83 13.55
CA GLN A 6 -0.42 20.00 12.36
C GLN A 6 -1.50 18.94 12.62
N ARG A 7 -2.71 19.14 12.08
CA ARG A 7 -3.66 18.04 11.91
C ARG A 7 -3.31 17.40 10.58
N GLY A 8 -2.55 16.30 10.64
CA GLY A 8 -2.43 15.41 9.50
C GLY A 8 -3.82 14.92 9.13
N PHE A 9 -4.36 15.43 8.01
CA PHE A 9 -5.56 14.86 7.42
C PHE A 9 -5.19 13.44 6.97
N ARG A 10 -5.56 12.42 7.76
CA ARG A 10 -5.67 11.05 7.27
C ARG A 10 -6.78 11.06 6.23
N THR A 11 -6.44 11.23 4.97
CA THR A 11 -7.40 11.12 3.87
C THR A 11 -7.91 9.69 3.86
N LEU A 12 -9.12 9.48 4.36
CA LEU A 12 -9.83 8.22 4.18
C LEU A 12 -10.08 8.04 2.69
N ILE A 13 -9.53 6.96 2.12
CA ILE A 13 -9.78 6.58 0.74
C ILE A 13 -11.01 5.67 0.68
N THR A 14 -11.89 5.90 -0.28
CA THR A 14 -13.03 5.01 -0.51
C THR A 14 -12.56 3.70 -1.15
N GLN A 15 -13.28 2.60 -0.90
CA GLN A 15 -12.98 1.31 -1.51
C GLN A 15 -13.00 1.39 -3.05
N GLU A 16 -13.94 2.14 -3.63
CA GLU A 16 -14.00 2.34 -5.09
C GLU A 16 -12.74 3.04 -5.63
N LYS A 17 -12.25 4.07 -4.94
CA LYS A 17 -11.03 4.78 -5.35
C LYS A 17 -9.81 3.89 -5.22
N LEU A 18 -9.74 3.05 -4.18
CA LEU A 18 -8.69 2.05 -4.04
C LEU A 18 -8.69 1.08 -5.22
N GLN A 19 -9.85 0.51 -5.58
CA GLN A 19 -9.95 -0.43 -6.70
C GLN A 19 -9.54 0.20 -8.04
N LYS A 20 -9.90 1.46 -8.29
CA LYS A 20 -9.47 2.20 -9.50
C LYS A 20 -7.95 2.38 -9.55
N ILE A 21 -7.32 2.68 -8.41
CA ILE A 21 -5.86 2.81 -8.33
C ILE A 21 -5.20 1.46 -8.62
N LEU A 22 -5.67 0.39 -7.96
CA LEU A 22 -5.13 -0.96 -8.16
C LEU A 22 -5.26 -1.39 -9.62
N ALA A 23 -6.41 -1.19 -10.25
CA ALA A 23 -6.62 -1.50 -11.66
C ALA A 23 -5.65 -0.74 -12.58
N ARG A 24 -5.43 0.55 -12.33
CA ARG A 24 -4.50 1.39 -13.10
C ARG A 24 -3.04 0.97 -12.93
N LEU A 25 -2.64 0.52 -11.73
CA LEU A 25 -1.29 0.04 -11.46
C LEU A 25 -1.05 -1.30 -12.17
N LYS A 26 -2.00 -2.23 -12.08
CA LYS A 26 -1.94 -3.52 -12.78
C LYS A 26 -1.91 -3.39 -14.29
N SER A 27 -2.53 -2.35 -14.85
CA SER A 27 -2.58 -2.16 -16.30
C SER A 27 -1.29 -1.60 -16.91
N GLN A 28 -0.28 -1.26 -16.10
CA GLN A 28 1.00 -0.76 -16.62
C GLN A 28 1.82 -1.93 -17.21
N GLU A 29 2.43 -1.70 -18.36
CA GLU A 29 3.30 -2.70 -18.99
C GLU A 29 4.46 -3.10 -18.06
N GLY A 30 4.67 -4.41 -17.92
CA GLY A 30 5.72 -4.97 -17.06
C GLY A 30 5.35 -5.13 -15.57
N VAL A 31 4.19 -4.64 -15.12
CA VAL A 31 3.71 -4.90 -13.75
C VAL A 31 3.27 -6.35 -13.63
N ARG A 32 3.83 -7.06 -12.63
CA ARG A 32 3.54 -8.48 -12.35
C ARG A 32 2.55 -8.68 -11.22
N GLY A 33 2.40 -7.69 -10.34
CA GLY A 33 1.42 -7.70 -9.28
C GLY A 33 1.50 -6.44 -8.41
N VAL A 34 0.47 -6.22 -7.60
CA VAL A 34 0.37 -5.08 -6.68
C VAL A 34 0.11 -5.59 -5.27
N VAL A 35 1.02 -5.27 -4.34
CA VAL A 35 0.86 -5.60 -2.91
C VAL A 35 0.41 -4.36 -2.16
N VAL A 36 -0.65 -4.49 -1.36
CA VAL A 36 -1.11 -3.49 -0.41
C VAL A 36 -0.80 -4.02 0.98
N THR A 37 0.00 -3.30 1.76
CA THR A 37 0.40 -3.67 3.13
C THR A 37 0.19 -2.51 4.09
N ASN A 38 0.05 -2.81 5.38
CA ASN A 38 0.16 -1.78 6.43
C ASN A 38 1.64 -1.48 6.76
N MET A 39 1.87 -0.51 7.66
CA MET A 39 3.22 -0.12 8.09
C MET A 39 3.93 -1.16 8.97
N GLU A 40 3.21 -2.19 9.42
CA GLU A 40 3.78 -3.31 10.17
C GLU A 40 4.25 -4.43 9.23
N GLY A 41 4.04 -4.29 7.91
CA GLY A 41 4.36 -5.33 6.92
C GLY A 41 3.31 -6.42 6.80
N LEU A 42 2.10 -6.20 7.32
CA LEU A 42 0.99 -7.12 7.16
C LEU A 42 0.26 -6.87 5.83
N PRO A 43 0.20 -7.85 4.93
CA PRO A 43 -0.49 -7.71 3.66
C PRO A 43 -2.02 -7.58 3.88
N LEU A 44 -2.61 -6.58 3.25
CA LEU A 44 -4.04 -6.29 3.25
C LEU A 44 -4.73 -6.80 1.98
N SER A 45 -4.02 -6.78 0.84
CA SER A 45 -4.51 -7.27 -0.45
C SER A 45 -3.32 -7.48 -1.41
N SER A 46 -3.41 -8.47 -2.28
CA SER A 46 -2.41 -8.76 -3.31
C SER A 46 -3.03 -9.55 -4.46
N ASP A 47 -2.43 -9.43 -5.64
CA ASP A 47 -2.66 -10.26 -6.82
C ASP A 47 -1.51 -11.22 -7.13
N LEU A 48 -0.59 -11.37 -6.18
CA LEU A 48 0.42 -12.40 -6.16
C LEU A 48 -0.03 -13.56 -5.27
N ASP A 49 0.66 -14.69 -5.38
CA ASP A 49 0.46 -15.80 -4.46
C ASP A 49 0.78 -15.40 -3.00
N PRO A 50 0.22 -16.11 -2.01
CA PRO A 50 0.38 -15.74 -0.60
C PRO A 50 1.84 -15.69 -0.13
N GLU A 51 2.67 -16.65 -0.55
CA GLU A 51 4.07 -16.73 -0.14
C GLU A 51 4.87 -15.52 -0.64
N THR A 52 4.75 -15.20 -1.93
CA THR A 52 5.40 -14.01 -2.50
C THR A 52 4.89 -12.73 -1.85
N THR A 53 3.58 -12.66 -1.57
CA THR A 53 2.95 -11.49 -0.95
C THR A 53 3.52 -11.21 0.44
N GLU A 54 3.59 -12.23 1.30
CA GLU A 54 4.10 -12.11 2.66
C GLU A 54 5.57 -11.71 2.68
N ASN A 55 6.39 -12.38 1.85
CA ASN A 55 7.81 -12.07 1.73
C ASN A 55 8.06 -10.62 1.27
N VAL A 56 7.36 -10.18 0.22
CA VAL A 56 7.51 -8.81 -0.29
C VAL A 56 7.06 -7.77 0.75
N ALA A 57 5.93 -7.99 1.42
CA ALA A 57 5.42 -7.06 2.43
C ALA A 57 6.41 -6.89 3.61
N ALA A 58 6.94 -8.00 4.14
CA ALA A 58 7.89 -7.98 5.23
C ALA A 58 9.22 -7.30 4.85
N ILE A 59 9.75 -7.61 3.66
CA ILE A 59 11.01 -7.04 3.18
C ILE A 59 10.88 -5.53 2.94
N ILE A 60 9.80 -5.09 2.29
CA ILE A 60 9.59 -3.67 2.00
C ILE A 60 9.44 -2.86 3.28
N THR A 61 8.70 -3.36 4.28
CA THR A 61 8.62 -2.69 5.58
C THR A 61 10.00 -2.58 6.25
N SER A 62 10.79 -3.65 6.19
CA SER A 62 12.16 -3.63 6.72
C SER A 62 13.07 -2.63 5.99
N LEU A 63 12.84 -2.39 4.70
CA LEU A 63 13.61 -1.48 3.87
C LEU A 63 13.20 0.00 4.07
N VAL A 64 11.90 0.26 4.25
CA VAL A 64 11.35 1.62 4.30
C VAL A 64 11.46 2.24 5.71
N GLY A 65 11.39 1.42 6.77
CA GLY A 65 11.55 1.87 8.16
C GLY A 65 10.33 2.57 8.75
#